data_AF-A0A1I7DVC1-F1
#
_entry.id   AF-A0A1I7DVC1-F1
#
_cell.length_a   1.000
_cell.length_b   1.000
_cell.length_c   1.000
_cell.angle_alpha   90.00
_cell.angle_beta   90.00
_cell.angle_gamma   90.00
#
_symmetry.space_group_name_H-M   'P 1'
#
loop_
_entity.id
_entity.type
_entity.pdbx_description
1 polymer ?
#
loop_
_entity_poly.entity_id
_entity_poly.type
_entity_poly.pdbx_seq_one_letter_code
_entity_poly.pdbx_strand_id
1 'polypeptide(L)' 'MSELKYNEAMSRLETILAELEEGKKSVDELSELVKEAAELVKSCRSKLKTTEEDIKKAFEGA' A
#
# COMPACT_ATOMS: atom_id res chain seq x y z
N MET A 1 1.69 4.35 -16.38
CA MET A 1 0.81 3.78 -15.33
C MET A 1 0.78 4.78 -14.19
N SER A 2 -0.39 5.27 -13.81
CA SER A 2 -0.50 6.27 -12.75
C SER A 2 -0.17 5.64 -11.40
N GLU A 3 0.81 6.18 -10.69
CA GLU A 3 1.06 5.80 -9.29
C GLU A 3 -0.20 6.11 -8.47
N LEU A 4 -0.84 5.08 -7.91
CA LEU A 4 -1.93 5.24 -6.95
C LEU A 4 -1.50 6.18 -5.82
N LYS A 5 -2.30 7.18 -5.49
CA LYS A 5 -2.02 8.05 -4.34
C LYS A 5 -1.99 7.20 -3.06
N TYR A 6 -1.21 7.63 -2.06
CA TYR A 6 -1.07 6.89 -0.80
C TYR A 6 -2.43 6.53 -0.17
N ASN A 7 -3.37 7.49 -0.17
CA ASN A 7 -4.71 7.29 0.37
C ASN A 7 -5.54 6.26 -0.41
N GLU A 8 -5.37 6.20 -1.74
CA GLU A 8 -6.08 5.23 -2.58
C GLU A 8 -5.53 3.81 -2.34
N ALA A 9 -4.20 3.68 -2.25
CA ALA A 9 -3.55 2.42 -1.90
C ALA A 9 -3.97 1.94 -0.50
N MET A 10 -4.09 2.85 0.47
CA MET A 10 -4.56 2.54 1.81
C MET A 10 -6.02 2.07 1.84
N SER A 11 -6.91 2.78 1.14
CA SER A 11 -8.32 2.38 1.04
C SER A 11 -8.48 1.01 0.36
N ARG A 12 -7.65 0.71 -0.65
CA ARG A 12 -7.64 -0.62 -1.25
C ARG A 12 -7.15 -1.69 -0.27
N LEU A 13 -6.12 -1.42 0.52
CA LEU A 13 -5.64 -2.35 1.55
C LEU A 13 -6.73 -2.66 2.59
N GLU A 14 -7.49 -1.66 3.04
CA GLU A 14 -8.63 -1.86 3.95
C GLU A 14 -9.72 -2.75 3.32
N THR A 15 -9.99 -2.53 2.03
CA THR A 15 -10.95 -3.35 1.28
C THR A 15 -10.47 -4.80 1.17
N ILE A 16 -9.20 -5.02 0.82
CA ILE A 16 -8.61 -6.37 0.75
C ILE A 16 -8.70 -7.05 2.11
N LEU A 17 -8.38 -6.35 3.20
CA LEU A 17 -8.47 -6.89 4.54
C LEU A 17 -9.90 -7.36 4.86
N ALA A 18 -10.91 -6.53 4.57
CA ALA A 18 -12.31 -6.90 4.75
C ALA A 18 -12.71 -8.13 3.91
N GLU A 19 -12.26 -8.21 2.65
CA GLU A 19 -12.51 -9.36 1.77
C GLU A 19 -11.86 -10.66 2.30
N LEU A 20 -10.67 -10.56 2.90
CA LEU A 20 -9.98 -11.69 3.52
C LEU A 20 -10.69 -12.14 4.80
N GLU A 21 -11.16 -11.21 5.63
CA GLU A 21 -11.90 -11.48 6.87
C GLU A 21 -13.29 -12.08 6.62
N GLU A 22 -13.94 -11.71 5.51
CA GLU A 22 -15.25 -12.29 5.14
C GLU A 22 -15.18 -13.80 4.88
N GLY A 23 -14.00 -14.31 4.49
CA GLY A 23 -13.74 -15.75 4.39
C GLY A 23 -14.53 -16.48 3.29
N LYS A 24 -15.14 -15.76 2.35
CA LYS A 24 -15.94 -16.32 1.24
C LYS A 24 -15.15 -16.56 -0.05
N LYS A 25 -13.86 -16.19 -0.07
CA LYS A 25 -12.99 -16.27 -1.24
C LYS A 25 -12.39 -17.67 -1.38
N SER A 26 -12.23 -18.14 -2.61
CA SER A 26 -11.50 -19.37 -2.92
C SER A 26 -9.99 -19.21 -2.67
N VAL A 27 -9.26 -20.32 -2.55
CA VAL A 27 -7.79 -20.32 -2.31
C VAL A 27 -7.03 -19.54 -3.39
N ASP A 28 -7.45 -19.65 -4.65
CA ASP A 28 -6.83 -18.93 -5.76
C ASP A 28 -7.07 -17.41 -5.64
N GLU A 29 -8.30 -17.00 -5.29
CA GLU A 29 -8.62 -15.59 -5.05
C GLU A 29 -7.88 -15.01 -3.84
N LEU A 30 -7.72 -15.80 -2.76
CA LEU A 30 -6.93 -15.39 -1.60
C LEU A 30 -5.47 -15.13 -2.00
N SER A 31 -4.89 -15.99 -2.84
CA SER A 31 -3.52 -15.83 -3.34
C SER A 31 -3.35 -14.52 -4.11
N GLU A 32 -4.31 -14.18 -4.98
CA GLU A 32 -4.28 -12.93 -5.74
C GLU A 32 -4.47 -11.69 -4.85
N LEU A 33 -5.41 -11.73 -3.90
CA LEU A 33 -5.62 -10.65 -2.94
C LEU A 33 -4.38 -10.38 -2.09
N VAL A 34 -3.69 -11.44 -1.64
CA VAL A 34 -2.44 -11.30 -0.86
C VAL A 34 -1.31 -10.72 -1.71
N LYS A 35 -1.18 -11.12 -2.98
CA LYS A 35 -0.19 -10.54 -3.90
C LYS A 35 -0.45 -9.05 -4.12
N GLU A 36 -1.70 -8.68 -4.39
CA GLU A 36 -2.09 -7.28 -4.57
C GLU A 36 -1.78 -6.45 -3.31
N ALA A 37 -2.15 -6.95 -2.12
CA ALA A 37 -1.83 -6.30 -0.86
C ALA A 37 -0.31 -6.10 -0.67
N ALA A 38 0.50 -7.11 -1.02
CA ALA A 38 1.95 -7.01 -0.92
C ALA A 38 2.53 -5.91 -1.83
N GLU A 39 2.02 -5.77 -3.05
CA GLU A 39 2.42 -4.70 -3.96
C GLU A 39 2.02 -3.31 -3.46
N LEU A 40 0.80 -3.17 -2.93
CA LEU A 40 0.31 -1.93 -2.34
C LEU A 40 1.14 -1.51 -1.13
N VAL A 41 1.44 -2.44 -0.21
CA VAL A 41 2.30 -2.17 0.95
C VAL A 41 3.69 -1.74 0.52
N LYS A 42 4.27 -2.39 -0.50
CA LYS A 42 5.59 -2.01 -1.04
C LYS A 42 5.58 -0.58 -1.57
N SER A 43 4.56 -0.21 -2.33
CA SER A 43 4.37 1.15 -2.85
C SER A 43 4.24 2.17 -1.71
N CYS A 44 3.38 1.91 -0.72
CA CYS A 44 3.19 2.78 0.45
C CYS A 44 4.50 3.00 1.22
N ARG A 45 5.26 1.93 1.48
CA ARG A 45 6.57 2.03 2.17
C ARG A 45 7.56 2.87 1.37
N SER A 46 7.60 2.71 0.05
CA SER A 46 8.45 3.53 -0.81
C SER A 46 8.11 5.01 -0.69
N LYS A 47 6.81 5.35 -0.75
CA LYS A 47 6.36 6.75 -0.62
C LYS A 47 6.69 7.36 0.73
N LEU A 48 6.49 6.61 1.82
CA LEU A 48 6.83 7.08 3.16
C LEU A 48 8.33 7.36 3.28
N LYS A 49 9.17 6.45 2.76
CA LYS A 49 10.63 6.64 2.77
C LYS A 49 11.06 7.86 1.97
N THR A 50 10.53 8.04 0.75
CA THR A 50 10.82 9.24 -0.06
C THR A 50 10.37 10.51 0.66
N THR A 51 9.19 10.49 1.27
CA THR A 51 8.67 11.63 2.03
C THR A 51 9.56 11.98 3.23
N GLU A 52 10.03 10.97 3.97
CA GLU A 52 10.96 11.15 5.08
C GLU A 52 12.29 11.76 4.63
N GLU A 53 12.86 11.27 3.52
CA GLU A 53 14.09 11.81 2.94
C GLU A 53 13.94 13.26 2.49
N ASP A 54 12.81 13.61 1.87
CA ASP A 54 12.52 14.98 1.42
C ASP A 54 12.34 15.94 2.60
N ILE A 55 11.65 15.50 3.66
CA ILE A 55 11.54 16.25 4.92
C ILE A 55 12.93 16.50 5.50
N LYS A 56 13.74 15.44 5.61
CA LYS A 56 15.10 15.55 6.18
C LYS A 56 15.96 16.55 5.39
N LYS A 57 15.96 16.47 4.05
CA LYS A 57 16.68 17.41 3.19
C LYS A 57 16.21 18.86 3.36
N ALA A 58 14.91 19.08 3.56
CA ALA A 58 14.36 20.42 3.76
C ALA A 58 14.88 21.08 5.06
N PHE A 59 15.23 20.29 6.08
CA PHE A 59 15.75 20.77 7.35
C PHE A 59 17.29 20.71 7.47
N GLU A 60 18.00 19.97 6.63
CA GLU A 60 19.48 19.89 6.64
C GLU A 60 20.18 21.17 6.13
N GLY A 61 19.44 22.10 5.52
CA GLY A 61 19.95 23.40 5.06
C GLY A 61 19.42 24.61 5.84
N ALA A 62 18.76 24.39 6.99
CA ALA A 62 18.19 25.42 7.86
C ALA A 62 19.12 25.78 9.04
#